data_AF-A0A151R796-F1
#
_entry.id   AF-A0A151R796-F1
#
_cell.length_a   1.000
_cell.length_b   1.000
_cell.length_c   1.000
_cell.angle_alpha   90.00
_cell.angle_beta   90.00
_cell.angle_gamma   90.00
#
_symmetry.space_group_name_H-M   'P 1'
#
loop_
_entity.id
_entity.type
_entity.pdbx_description
1 polymer ?
#
loop_
_entity_poly.entity_id
_entity_poly.type
_entity_poly.pdbx_seq_one_letter_code
_entity_poly.pdbx_strand_id
1 'polypeptide(L)'
;MLLAKAGSSRYWSLVGWNTITRPKEFGGLGIRESRQVNISLIGKLIWDLLHSPQKPWVKIQQAKYLHGESVLHAKKSNGASQVWNSIVKALPFL
;
A
#
# COMPACT_ATOMS: atom_id res chain seq x y z
N MET A 1 6.27 -25.71 0.16
CA MET A 1 7.07 -25.18 -0.95
C MET A 1 8.42 -25.87 -0.92
N LEU A 2 8.57 -26.85 -1.81
CA LEU A 2 9.81 -27.56 -2.10
C LEU A 2 10.85 -26.52 -2.51
N LEU A 3 12.02 -26.43 -1.86
CA LEU A 3 13.26 -25.90 -2.43
C LEU A 3 14.40 -25.90 -1.39
N ALA A 4 14.77 -27.08 -0.91
CA ALA A 4 16.14 -27.38 -0.50
C ALA A 4 16.32 -28.90 -0.52
N LYS A 5 17.13 -29.41 -1.46
CA LYS A 5 17.62 -30.80 -1.38
C LYS A 5 18.73 -30.84 -0.33
N ALA A 6 18.66 -31.79 0.60
CA ALA A 6 19.73 -32.07 1.55
C ALA A 6 21.02 -32.42 0.77
N GLY A 7 22.11 -31.68 1.00
CA GLY A 7 23.42 -31.91 0.39
C GLY A 7 24.00 -30.78 -0.47
N SER A 8 23.27 -29.67 -0.71
CA SER A 8 23.82 -28.49 -1.40
C SER A 8 24.36 -27.46 -0.39
N SER A 9 25.59 -27.00 -0.56
CA SER A 9 26.21 -25.96 0.30
C SER A 9 25.56 -24.56 0.18
N ARG A 10 24.60 -24.40 -0.74
CA ARG A 10 23.74 -23.22 -0.83
C ARG A 10 22.35 -23.54 -0.29
N TYR A 11 22.07 -23.06 0.91
CA TYR A 11 20.72 -22.98 1.46
C TYR A 11 20.29 -21.51 1.54
N TRP A 12 19.02 -21.24 1.27
CA TRP A 12 18.44 -19.89 1.39
C TRP A 12 18.06 -19.64 2.84
N SER A 13 18.73 -18.68 3.49
CA SER A 13 18.29 -18.17 4.79
C SER A 13 17.24 -17.09 4.58
N LEU A 14 15.97 -17.47 4.66
CA LEU A 14 14.85 -16.53 4.58
C LEU A 14 14.74 -15.77 5.89
N VAL A 15 14.89 -14.45 5.81
CA VAL A 15 14.75 -13.55 6.97
C VAL A 15 13.40 -12.83 6.88
N GLY A 16 12.69 -12.73 8.00
CA GLY A 16 11.40 -12.05 8.05
C GLY A 16 11.51 -10.53 7.90
N TRP A 17 10.50 -9.90 7.29
CA TRP A 17 10.44 -8.44 7.09
C TRP A 17 10.67 -7.63 8.36
N ASN A 18 10.17 -8.09 9.51
CA ASN A 18 10.35 -7.44 10.82
C ASN A 18 11.81 -7.35 11.29
N THR A 19 12.69 -8.19 10.74
CA THR A 19 14.14 -8.14 11.00
C THR A 19 14.84 -7.29 9.96
N ILE A 20 14.47 -7.44 8.69
CA ILE A 20 15.10 -6.72 7.57
C ILE A 20 14.86 -5.21 7.68
N THR A 21 13.69 -4.77 8.13
CA THR A 21 13.34 -3.34 8.23
C THR A 21 13.98 -2.63 9.42
N ARG A 22 14.63 -3.36 10.34
CA ARG A 22 15.31 -2.74 11.48
C ARG A 22 16.48 -1.89 11.01
N PRO A 23 16.85 -0.84 11.76
CA PRO A 23 18.09 -0.10 11.52
C PRO A 23 19.31 -1.04 11.46
N LYS A 24 20.34 -0.63 10.71
CA LYS A 24 21.58 -1.40 10.55
C LYS A 24 22.29 -1.65 11.88
N GLU A 25 22.24 -0.68 12.80
CA GLU A 25 22.75 -0.79 14.18
C GLU A 25 22.09 -1.90 15.00
N PHE A 26 20.87 -2.32 14.65
CA PHE A 26 20.14 -3.42 15.30
C PHE A 26 20.12 -4.70 14.45
N GLY A 27 21.06 -4.85 13.51
CA GLY A 27 21.23 -6.05 12.69
C GLY A 27 20.22 -6.21 11.55
N GLY A 28 19.48 -5.15 11.19
CA GLY A 28 18.64 -5.12 10.00
C GLY A 28 19.34 -4.50 8.79
N LEU A 29 18.60 -4.30 7.69
CA LEU A 29 19.11 -3.62 6.49
C LEU A 29 18.80 -2.12 6.47
N GLY A 30 17.99 -1.62 7.41
CA GLY A 30 17.55 -0.23 7.48
C GLY A 30 16.56 0.15 6.38
N ILE A 31 15.89 -0.81 5.75
CA ILE A 31 14.87 -0.54 4.74
C ILE A 31 13.54 -0.19 5.40
N ARG A 32 12.76 0.66 4.75
CA ARG A 32 11.44 1.04 5.26
C ARG A 32 10.46 -0.13 5.16
N GLU A 33 9.56 -0.20 6.13
CA GLU A 33 8.50 -1.21 6.13
C GLU A 33 7.52 -0.95 4.98
N SER A 34 7.40 -1.93 4.08
CA SER A 34 6.69 -1.77 2.80
C SER A 34 5.22 -1.42 2.99
N ARG A 35 4.54 -1.94 4.02
CA ARG A 35 3.13 -1.63 4.26
C ARG A 35 2.96 -0.17 4.65
N GLN A 36 3.78 0.36 5.56
CA GLN A 36 3.76 1.76 5.97
C GLN A 36 4.03 2.69 4.78
N VAL A 37 5.06 2.40 3.98
CA VAL A 37 5.35 3.20 2.76
C VAL A 37 4.16 3.17 1.82
N ASN A 38 3.56 2.01 1.58
CA ASN A 38 2.39 1.90 0.71
C ASN A 38 1.18 2.69 1.24
N ILE A 39 0.92 2.64 2.55
CA ILE A 39 -0.15 3.46 3.18
C ILE A 39 0.13 4.95 2.96
N SER A 40 1.37 5.41 3.18
CA SER A 40 1.73 6.82 2.95
C SER A 40 1.54 7.25 1.48
N LEU A 41 1.92 6.38 0.53
CA LEU A 41 1.73 6.65 -0.90
C LEU A 41 0.23 6.73 -1.27
N ILE A 42 -0.59 5.85 -0.72
CA ILE A 42 -2.05 5.92 -0.89
C ILE A 42 -2.61 7.18 -0.22
N GLY A 43 -2.08 7.58 0.94
CA GLY A 43 -2.42 8.83 1.61
C GLY A 43 -2.18 10.05 0.71
N LYS A 44 -1.10 10.06 -0.08
CA LYS A 44 -0.87 11.10 -1.10
C LYS A 44 -1.94 11.11 -2.19
N LEU A 45 -2.45 9.94 -2.59
CA LEU A 45 -3.57 9.87 -3.54
C LEU A 45 -4.87 10.39 -2.92
N ILE A 46 -5.13 10.08 -1.65
CA ILE A 46 -6.30 10.61 -0.92
C ILE A 46 -6.20 12.13 -0.77
N TRP A 47 -5.01 12.65 -0.47
CA TRP A 47 -4.74 14.08 -0.44
C TRP A 47 -5.06 14.75 -1.78
N ASP A 48 -4.67 14.13 -2.89
CA ASP A 48 -4.99 14.61 -4.23
C ASP A 48 -6.50 14.57 -4.53
N LEU A 49 -7.22 13.55 -4.05
CA LEU A 49 -8.69 13.47 -4.17
C LEU A 49 -9.41 14.61 -3.44
N LEU A 50 -8.83 15.10 -2.35
CA LEU A 50 -9.36 16.21 -1.56
C LEU A 50 -8.99 17.59 -2.14
N HIS A 51 -7.73 17.76 -2.58
CA HIS A 51 -7.18 19.10 -2.88
C HIS A 51 -6.89 19.34 -4.36
N SER A 52 -6.89 18.31 -5.20
CA SER A 52 -6.51 18.40 -6.61
C SER A 52 -7.59 17.86 -7.55
N PRO A 53 -8.83 18.39 -7.52
CA PRO A 53 -9.95 17.92 -8.34
C PRO A 53 -9.71 18.09 -9.85
N GLN A 54 -8.71 18.89 -10.25
CA GLN A 54 -8.40 19.14 -11.66
C GLN A 54 -7.62 18.00 -12.34
N LYS A 55 -6.98 17.13 -11.56
CA LYS A 55 -6.20 16.00 -12.12
C LYS A 55 -7.14 15.03 -12.85
N PRO A 56 -6.82 14.59 -14.09
CA PRO A 56 -7.71 13.72 -14.86
C PRO A 56 -8.13 12.45 -14.14
N TRP A 57 -7.20 11.78 -13.46
CA TRP A 57 -7.49 10.56 -12.71
C TRP A 57 -8.40 10.84 -11.49
N VAL A 58 -8.26 11.99 -10.84
CA VAL A 58 -9.12 12.41 -9.71
C VAL A 58 -10.55 12.61 -10.20
N LYS A 59 -10.74 13.30 -11.33
CA LYS A 59 -12.06 13.48 -11.96
C LYS A 59 -12.74 12.14 -12.26
N ILE A 60 -12.00 11.19 -12.81
CA ILE A 60 -12.52 9.84 -13.11
C ILE A 60 -12.95 9.12 -11.83
N GLN A 61 -12.12 9.14 -10.79
CA GLN A 61 -12.44 8.49 -9.52
C GLN A 61 -13.64 9.14 -8.83
N GLN A 62 -13.70 10.48 -8.80
CA GLN A 62 -14.81 11.24 -8.22
C GLN A 62 -16.13 10.95 -8.95
N ALA A 63 -16.13 11.02 -10.28
CA ALA A 63 -17.32 10.76 -11.09
C ALA A 63 -17.82 9.31 -10.96
N LYS A 64 -16.89 8.35 -10.84
CA LYS A 64 -17.22 6.93 -10.78
C LYS A 64 -17.69 6.45 -9.41
N TYR A 65 -17.12 6.99 -8.33
CA TYR A 65 -17.29 6.42 -7.00
C TYR A 65 -17.80 7.38 -5.92
N LEU A 66 -17.59 8.69 -6.08
CA LEU A 66 -17.91 9.66 -5.02
C LEU A 66 -19.21 10.41 -5.26
N HIS A 67 -19.62 10.64 -6.51
CA HIS A 67 -20.90 11.28 -6.84
C HIS A 67 -21.18 12.59 -6.06
N GLY A 68 -20.14 13.34 -5.71
CA GLY A 68 -20.23 14.59 -4.93
C GLY A 68 -19.95 14.44 -3.42
N GLU A 69 -19.81 13.22 -2.92
CA GLU A 69 -19.41 12.96 -1.53
C GLU A 69 -17.88 13.11 -1.33
N SER A 70 -17.48 13.36 -0.08
CA SER A 70 -16.06 13.37 0.30
C SER A 70 -15.48 11.95 0.27
N VAL A 71 -14.21 11.83 -0.14
CA VAL A 71 -13.45 10.57 -0.09
C VAL A 71 -13.35 9.99 1.32
N LEU A 72 -13.50 10.81 2.36
CA LEU A 72 -13.50 10.36 3.76
C LEU A 72 -14.68 9.43 4.08
N HIS A 73 -15.77 9.52 3.31
CA HIS A 73 -16.94 8.64 3.44
C HIS A 73 -16.98 7.54 2.37
N ALA A 74 -15.86 7.33 1.65
CA ALA A 74 -15.80 6.37 0.57
C ALA A 74 -16.12 4.94 1.04
N LYS A 75 -17.00 4.28 0.29
CA LYS A 75 -17.43 2.90 0.55
C LYS A 75 -16.79 1.93 -0.43
N LYS A 76 -16.69 0.67 -0.01
CA LYS A 76 -16.36 -0.41 -0.94
C LYS A 76 -17.46 -0.52 -1.99
N SER A 77 -17.06 -0.70 -3.24
CA SER A 77 -17.95 -0.99 -4.36
C SER A 77 -17.59 -2.35 -4.95
N ASN A 78 -18.59 -3.16 -5.26
CA ASN A 78 -18.38 -4.42 -5.97
C ASN A 78 -17.79 -4.13 -7.36
N GLY A 79 -16.82 -4.92 -7.80
CA GLY A 79 -16.13 -4.72 -9.08
C GLY A 79 -15.30 -3.42 -9.16
N ALA A 80 -14.99 -2.78 -8.02
CA ALA A 80 -14.16 -1.59 -8.02
C ALA A 80 -12.73 -1.85 -8.50
N SER A 81 -12.10 -0.80 -9.05
CA SER A 81 -10.69 -0.85 -9.44
C SER A 81 -9.81 -1.12 -8.23
N GLN A 82 -8.64 -1.74 -8.46
CA GLN A 82 -7.69 -2.02 -7.37
C GLN A 82 -7.22 -0.74 -6.67
N VAL A 83 -7.10 0.36 -7.41
CA VAL A 83 -6.76 1.69 -6.86
C VAL A 83 -7.84 2.15 -5.88
N TRP A 84 -9.11 2.08 -6.26
CA TRP A 84 -10.22 2.45 -5.39
C TRP A 84 -10.28 1.59 -4.12
N ASN A 85 -10.15 0.26 -4.28
CA ASN A 85 -10.12 -0.65 -3.14
C ASN A 85 -8.96 -0.36 -2.20
N SER A 86 -7.79 0.03 -2.73
CA SER A 86 -6.63 0.40 -1.94
C SER A 86 -6.85 1.71 -1.18
N ILE A 87 -7.49 2.71 -1.80
CA ILE A 87 -7.89 3.97 -1.16
C ILE A 87 -8.84 3.69 0.01
N VAL A 88 -9.94 2.98 -0.23
CA VAL A 88 -10.93 2.66 0.82
C VAL A 88 -10.31 1.85 1.96
N LYS A 89 -9.39 0.93 1.64
CA LYS A 89 -8.68 0.13 2.64
C LYS A 89 -7.68 0.96 3.45
N ALA A 90 -7.10 2.01 2.88
CA ALA A 90 -6.10 2.85 3.55
C ALA A 90 -6.71 3.91 4.46
N LEU A 91 -7.95 4.34 4.21
CA LEU A 91 -8.63 5.40 4.98
C LEU A 91 -8.59 5.20 6.51
N PRO A 92 -8.81 4.00 7.09
CA PRO A 92 -8.75 3.82 8.55
C PRO A 92 -7.34 3.95 9.16
N PHE A 93 -6.30 4.03 8.33
CA PHE A 93 -4.90 4.11 8.76
C PHE A 93 -4.30 5.51 8.58
N LEU A 94 -5.09 6.47 8.07
CA LEU A 94 -4.72 7.87 7.87
C LEU A 94 -5.43 8.74 8.90
#